data_AF-A0A8S9H338-F1
#
_entry.id   AF-A0A8S9H338-F1
#
_cell.length_a   1.000
_cell.length_b   1.000
_cell.length_c   1.000
_cell.angle_alpha   90.00
_cell.angle_beta   90.00
_cell.angle_gamma   90.00
#
_symmetry.space_group_name_H-M   'P 1'
#
loop_
_entity.id
_entity.type
_entity.pdbx_description
1 polymer ?
#
loop_
_entity_poly.entity_id
_entity_poly.type
_entity_poly.pdbx_seq_one_letter_code
_entity_poly.pdbx_strand_id
1 'polypeptide(L)'
;MKVESDVQRVSPSVRNQIEAYASLRGEQVAARVTADDAEKDEWFVVKVIHFDRETKEVEVLDEEPGDDEEGGGQRTYKLSMSCILPFPKRNDPSTTQEFLPGKPVLAVYPGTTALYKATVISTPRKRKSDEYLLEFDDDEEDGALPQRTVPFHKVVALPEGHRQ
;
A
#
# COMPACT_ATOMS: atom_id res chain seq x y z
N MET A 1 -33.19 -26.11 -25.14
CA MET A 1 -31.95 -26.91 -24.90
C MET A 1 -30.90 -26.30 -25.81
N LYS A 2 -29.77 -25.72 -25.40
CA LYS A 2 -28.82 -25.97 -24.30
C LYS A 2 -27.98 -24.67 -24.18
N VAL A 3 -27.90 -24.09 -22.98
CA VAL A 3 -26.67 -23.91 -22.16
C VAL A 3 -25.45 -23.48 -22.97
N GLU A 4 -24.82 -22.35 -22.61
CA GLU A 4 -23.38 -22.22 -22.28
C GLU A 4 -23.22 -20.90 -21.50
N SER A 5 -23.43 -20.95 -20.18
CA SER A 5 -22.89 -19.94 -19.29
C SER A 5 -21.39 -20.14 -19.25
N ASP A 6 -20.64 -19.26 -19.91
CA ASP A 6 -19.19 -19.21 -19.88
C ASP A 6 -18.74 -18.81 -18.47
N VAL A 7 -18.72 -19.78 -17.55
CA VAL A 7 -18.07 -19.60 -16.26
C VAL A 7 -16.58 -19.72 -16.52
N GLN A 8 -15.97 -18.59 -16.87
CA GLN A 8 -14.54 -18.45 -17.08
C GLN A 8 -13.84 -19.07 -15.87
N ARG A 9 -13.26 -20.27 -16.06
CA ARG A 9 -12.70 -21.09 -14.98
C ARG A 9 -11.47 -20.35 -14.43
N VAL A 10 -11.68 -19.52 -13.42
CA VAL A 10 -10.63 -18.74 -12.78
C VAL A 10 -9.54 -19.68 -12.31
N SER A 11 -8.30 -19.46 -12.78
CA SER A 11 -7.14 -20.28 -12.44
C SER A 11 -6.96 -20.35 -10.92
N PRO A 12 -6.45 -21.47 -10.37
CA PRO A 12 -6.28 -21.63 -8.91
C PRO A 12 -5.41 -20.53 -8.29
N SER A 13 -4.40 -20.03 -9.00
CA SER A 13 -3.57 -18.90 -8.53
C SER A 13 -4.35 -17.59 -8.40
N VAL A 14 -5.27 -17.32 -9.34
CA VAL A 14 -6.12 -16.12 -9.32
C VAL A 14 -7.18 -16.26 -8.23
N ARG A 15 -7.71 -17.47 -8.01
CA ARG A 15 -8.64 -17.73 -6.90
C ARG A 15 -7.98 -17.46 -5.55
N ASN A 16 -6.76 -17.95 -5.35
CA ASN A 16 -6.02 -17.72 -4.10
C ASN A 16 -5.75 -16.22 -3.88
N GLN A 17 -5.44 -15.48 -4.94
CA GLN A 17 -5.30 -14.02 -4.88
C GLN A 17 -6.62 -13.33 -4.49
N ILE A 18 -7.75 -13.70 -5.10
CA ILE A 18 -9.08 -13.17 -4.76
C ILE A 18 -9.38 -13.42 -3.27
N GLU A 19 -9.09 -14.62 -2.76
CA GLU A 19 -9.29 -14.95 -1.34
C GLU A 19 -8.40 -14.12 -0.42
N ALA A 20 -7.15 -13.89 -0.80
CA ALA A 20 -6.24 -13.03 -0.06
C ALA A 20 -6.76 -11.57 0.01
N TYR A 21 -7.19 -10.98 -1.10
CA TYR A 21 -7.75 -9.63 -1.10
C TYR A 21 -9.09 -9.53 -0.37
N ALA A 22 -9.94 -10.56 -0.46
CA ALA A 22 -11.17 -10.62 0.33
C ALA A 22 -10.92 -10.63 1.84
N SER A 23 -9.79 -11.19 2.28
CA SER A 23 -9.37 -11.21 3.68
C SER A 23 -8.85 -9.87 4.20
N LEU A 24 -8.57 -8.90 3.30
CA LEU A 24 -8.12 -7.56 3.67
C LEU A 24 -9.26 -6.67 4.16
N ARG A 25 -10.52 -7.11 4.08
CA ARG A 25 -11.66 -6.31 4.54
C ARG A 25 -11.48 -5.87 6.00
N GLY A 26 -11.52 -4.57 6.23
CA GLY A 26 -11.32 -3.93 7.53
C GLY A 26 -9.86 -3.59 7.84
N GLU A 27 -8.90 -4.09 7.06
CA GLU A 27 -7.48 -3.82 7.21
C GLU A 27 -7.08 -2.52 6.50
N GLN A 28 -6.02 -1.90 7.01
CA GLN A 28 -5.35 -0.81 6.32
C GLN A 28 -4.44 -1.38 5.23
N VAL A 29 -4.43 -0.71 4.08
CA VAL A 29 -3.63 -1.03 2.90
C VAL A 29 -3.10 0.27 2.30
N ALA A 30 -2.03 0.18 1.51
CA ALA A 30 -1.61 1.29 0.66
C ALA A 30 -2.40 1.22 -0.65
N ALA A 31 -2.98 2.34 -1.06
CA ALA A 31 -3.75 2.43 -2.29
C ALA A 31 -3.28 3.58 -3.17
N ARG A 32 -3.08 3.28 -4.45
CA ARG A 32 -2.84 4.30 -5.47
C ARG A 32 -4.16 4.93 -5.88
N VAL A 33 -4.33 6.21 -5.56
CA VAL A 33 -5.56 6.97 -5.87
C VAL A 33 -5.45 7.78 -7.16
N THR A 34 -4.26 7.86 -7.75
CA THR A 34 -4.03 8.56 -9.03
C THR A 34 -4.48 7.73 -10.23
N ALA A 35 -4.82 8.43 -11.32
CA ALA A 35 -5.10 7.81 -12.61
C ALA A 35 -3.82 7.19 -13.21
N ASP A 36 -3.98 6.20 -14.09
CA ASP A 36 -2.85 5.48 -14.68
C ASP A 36 -1.91 6.36 -15.53
N ASP A 37 -2.47 7.41 -16.16
CA ASP A 37 -1.72 8.38 -16.97
C ASP A 37 -1.09 9.51 -16.14
N ALA A 38 -1.29 9.52 -14.81
CA ALA A 38 -0.74 10.57 -13.95
C ALA A 38 0.78 10.63 -14.03
N GLU A 39 1.31 11.85 -13.92
CA GLU A 39 2.76 12.11 -13.93
C GLU A 39 3.45 11.52 -12.70
N LYS A 40 2.71 11.40 -11.58
CA LYS A 40 3.17 10.86 -10.30
C LYS A 40 2.14 9.91 -9.70
N ASP A 41 2.62 8.86 -9.06
CA ASP A 41 1.80 7.91 -8.32
C ASP A 41 1.68 8.34 -6.86
N GLU A 42 0.48 8.71 -6.43
CA GLU A 42 0.21 9.05 -5.03
C GLU A 42 -0.44 7.87 -4.31
N TRP A 43 0.17 7.47 -3.21
CA TRP A 43 -0.24 6.33 -2.41
C TRP A 43 -0.67 6.79 -1.02
N PHE A 44 -1.85 6.33 -0.59
CA PHE A 44 -2.39 6.66 0.72
C PHE A 44 -2.71 5.41 1.52
N VAL A 45 -2.62 5.54 2.85
CA VAL A 45 -3.09 4.55 3.80
C VAL A 45 -4.61 4.64 3.85
N VAL A 46 -5.27 3.62 3.34
CA VAL A 46 -6.73 3.55 3.29
C VAL A 46 -7.21 2.24 3.93
N LYS A 47 -8.46 2.23 4.35
CA LYS A 47 -9.11 1.04 4.93
C LYS A 47 -9.97 0.34 3.91
N VAL A 48 -9.79 -0.97 3.74
CA VAL A 48 -10.63 -1.76 2.83
C VAL A 48 -12.02 -1.92 3.44
N ILE A 49 -13.05 -1.47 2.71
CA ILE A 49 -14.46 -1.56 3.12
C ILE A 49 -15.11 -2.80 2.52
N HIS A 50 -14.85 -3.00 1.23
CA HIS A 50 -15.44 -4.08 0.46
C HIS A 50 -14.51 -4.52 -0.66
N PHE A 51 -14.68 -5.75 -1.11
CA PHE A 51 -13.94 -6.31 -2.23
C PHE A 51 -14.90 -7.12 -3.10
N ASP A 52 -15.06 -6.67 -4.34
CA ASP A 52 -15.88 -7.31 -5.35
C ASP A 52 -15.06 -8.40 -6.05
N ARG A 53 -15.50 -9.65 -5.87
CA ARG A 53 -14.80 -10.82 -6.41
C ARG A 53 -15.02 -11.01 -7.90
N GLU A 54 -16.08 -10.45 -8.44
CA GLU A 54 -16.48 -10.57 -9.84
C GLU A 54 -15.72 -9.53 -10.69
N THR A 55 -15.76 -8.26 -10.27
CA THR A 55 -15.08 -7.16 -10.98
C THR A 55 -13.62 -6.99 -10.58
N LYS A 56 -13.18 -7.63 -9.49
CA LYS A 56 -11.83 -7.49 -8.91
C LYS A 56 -11.52 -6.06 -8.47
N GLU A 57 -12.56 -5.36 -8.03
CA GLU A 57 -12.47 -4.00 -7.49
C GLU A 57 -12.49 -4.02 -5.96
N VAL A 58 -11.70 -3.14 -5.37
CA VAL A 58 -11.58 -2.95 -3.94
C VAL A 58 -12.13 -1.58 -3.62
N GLU A 59 -13.15 -1.53 -2.76
CA GLU A 59 -13.67 -0.30 -2.20
C GLU A 59 -12.90 0.02 -0.93
N VAL A 60 -12.27 1.19 -0.90
CA VAL A 60 -11.42 1.65 0.18
C VAL A 60 -11.89 3.00 0.70
N LEU A 61 -11.60 3.27 1.97
CA LEU A 61 -11.94 4.49 2.68
C LEU A 61 -10.66 5.17 3.12
N ASP A 62 -10.46 6.41 2.69
CA ASP A 62 -9.45 7.28 3.24
C ASP A 62 -9.94 7.85 4.58
N GLU A 63 -9.19 7.55 5.63
CA GLU A 63 -9.49 7.94 7.01
C GLU A 63 -8.78 9.25 7.41
N GLU A 64 -8.12 9.93 6.46
CA GLU A 64 -7.51 11.23 6.72
C GLU A 64 -8.61 12.24 7.14
N PRO A 65 -8.46 12.92 8.30
CA PRO A 65 -9.42 13.93 8.73
C PRO A 65 -9.37 15.09 7.74
N GLY A 66 -10.42 15.23 6.91
CA GLY A 66 -10.54 16.38 6.02
C GLY A 66 -10.49 17.67 6.82
N ASP A 67 -9.57 18.57 6.45
CA ASP A 67 -9.27 19.83 7.16
C ASP A 67 -10.36 20.91 7.03
N ASP A 68 -11.54 20.60 6.47
CA ASP A 68 -12.54 21.60 6.11
C ASP A 68 -13.82 21.52 6.96
N GLU A 69 -14.12 22.64 7.61
CA GLU A 69 -15.24 22.89 8.53
C GLU A 69 -16.66 22.72 7.92
N GLU A 70 -16.80 22.27 6.66
CA GLU A 70 -18.12 22.20 6.00
C GLU A 70 -18.49 20.83 5.39
N GLY A 71 -17.66 19.80 5.59
CA GLY A 71 -17.97 18.47 5.07
C GLY A 71 -16.85 17.47 5.21
N GLY A 72 -16.35 17.27 6.44
CA GLY A 72 -15.33 16.28 6.84
C GLY A 72 -15.74 14.83 6.55
N GLY A 73 -15.90 14.51 5.27
CA GLY A 73 -16.29 13.20 4.78
C GLY A 73 -15.05 12.36 4.52
N GLN A 74 -15.01 11.21 5.17
CA GLN A 74 -14.14 10.10 4.79
C GLN A 74 -14.33 9.83 3.28
N ARG A 75 -13.27 9.91 2.49
CA ARG A 75 -13.36 9.75 1.02
C ARG A 75 -13.35 8.27 0.68
N THR A 76 -14.30 7.83 -0.15
CA THR A 76 -14.33 6.44 -0.63
C THR A 76 -13.81 6.37 -2.06
N TYR A 77 -12.97 5.37 -2.34
CA TYR A 77 -12.42 5.11 -3.66
C TYR A 77 -12.73 3.67 -4.08
N LYS A 78 -12.99 3.47 -5.37
CA LYS A 78 -13.12 2.15 -5.97
C LYS A 78 -11.93 1.93 -6.90
N LEU A 79 -11.05 1.01 -6.53
CA LEU A 79 -9.76 0.80 -7.17
C LEU A 79 -9.61 -0.66 -7.61
N SER A 80 -8.85 -0.90 -8.67
CA SER A 80 -8.52 -2.28 -9.06
C SER A 80 -7.56 -2.91 -8.04
N MET A 81 -7.58 -4.24 -7.90
CA MET A 81 -6.61 -4.96 -7.04
C MET A 81 -5.14 -4.57 -7.30
N SER A 82 -4.79 -4.22 -8.54
CA SER A 82 -3.43 -3.79 -8.91
C SER A 82 -3.00 -2.47 -8.26
N CYS A 83 -3.94 -1.62 -7.86
CA CYS A 83 -3.67 -0.36 -7.17
C CYS A 83 -3.62 -0.53 -5.64
N ILE A 84 -3.74 -1.75 -5.12
CA ILE A 84 -3.80 -2.03 -3.69
C ILE A 84 -2.59 -2.86 -3.27
N LEU A 85 -1.79 -2.31 -2.36
CA LEU A 85 -0.64 -2.94 -1.75
C LEU A 85 -0.94 -3.26 -0.28
N PRO A 86 -1.10 -4.55 0.09
CA PRO A 86 -1.35 -4.92 1.47
C PRO A 86 -0.13 -4.64 2.35
N PHE A 87 -0.37 -4.10 3.54
CA PHE A 87 0.69 -3.95 4.53
C PHE A 87 1.08 -5.29 5.17
N PRO A 88 2.34 -5.44 5.60
CA PRO A 88 2.75 -6.58 6.39
C PRO A 88 1.98 -6.67 7.71
N LYS A 89 1.61 -7.87 8.13
CA LYS A 89 0.90 -8.08 9.40
C LYS A 89 1.83 -7.78 10.56
N ARG A 90 1.45 -6.82 11.41
CA ARG A 90 2.21 -6.42 12.61
C ARG A 90 2.52 -7.58 13.56
N ASN A 91 1.66 -8.60 13.60
CA ASN A 91 1.80 -9.75 14.50
C ASN A 91 2.62 -10.90 13.89
N ASP A 92 3.06 -10.78 12.64
CA ASP A 92 3.83 -11.82 11.94
C ASP A 92 5.05 -11.23 11.20
N PRO A 93 6.09 -10.80 11.94
CA PRO A 93 7.31 -10.26 11.34
C PRO A 93 8.13 -11.33 10.60
N SER A 94 7.85 -12.63 10.81
CA SER A 94 8.60 -13.74 10.22
C SER A 94 8.23 -14.00 8.76
N THR A 95 6.97 -13.76 8.39
CA THR A 95 6.50 -13.85 7.00
C THR A 95 6.64 -12.54 6.21
N THR A 96 7.00 -11.45 6.91
CA THR A 96 7.20 -10.16 6.28
C THR A 96 8.45 -10.16 5.40
N GLN A 97 8.32 -9.64 4.17
CA GLN A 97 9.46 -9.41 3.29
C GLN A 97 10.46 -8.44 3.92
N GLU A 98 11.71 -8.87 4.09
CA GLU A 98 12.79 -7.99 4.54
C GLU A 98 13.42 -7.28 3.33
N PHE A 99 13.48 -5.95 3.39
CA PHE A 99 14.12 -5.12 2.37
C PHE A 99 15.58 -4.84 2.76
N LEU A 100 16.51 -5.15 1.86
CA LEU A 100 17.94 -4.93 2.10
C LEU A 100 18.30 -3.44 1.96
N PRO A 101 19.38 -2.99 2.63
CA PRO A 101 19.87 -1.61 2.46
C PRO A 101 20.23 -1.32 1.00
N GLY A 102 19.93 -0.10 0.55
CA GLY A 102 20.00 0.37 -0.83
C GLY A 102 18.78 0.00 -1.69
N LYS A 103 17.80 -0.75 -1.16
CA LYS A 103 16.58 -1.06 -1.91
C LYS A 103 15.57 0.09 -1.85
N PRO A 104 14.98 0.46 -2.99
CA PRO A 104 13.85 1.38 -3.00
C PRO A 104 12.59 0.65 -2.51
N VAL A 105 11.85 1.34 -1.66
CA VAL A 105 10.59 0.88 -1.05
C VAL A 105 9.59 2.01 -1.07
N LEU A 106 8.33 1.67 -0.83
CA LEU A 106 7.28 2.65 -0.59
C LEU A 106 6.95 2.61 0.91
N ALA A 107 6.97 3.76 1.57
CA ALA A 107 6.83 3.83 3.03
C ALA A 107 5.95 5.00 3.46
N VAL A 108 5.18 4.79 4.53
CA VAL A 108 4.38 5.87 5.13
C VAL A 108 5.30 6.91 5.76
N TYR A 109 5.13 8.17 5.38
CA TYR A 109 5.92 9.24 5.98
C TYR A 109 5.51 9.44 7.45
N PRO A 110 6.47 9.66 8.38
CA PRO A 110 6.16 9.81 9.79
C PRO A 110 5.16 10.95 10.05
N GLY A 111 4.05 10.64 10.74
CA GLY A 111 3.03 11.63 11.09
C GLY A 111 1.98 11.88 10.01
N THR A 112 2.04 11.20 8.85
CA THR A 112 1.05 11.33 7.78
C THR A 112 0.41 9.99 7.42
N THR A 113 -0.56 10.05 6.51
CA THR A 113 -1.27 8.93 5.88
C THR A 113 -0.82 8.69 4.44
N ALA A 114 0.16 9.44 3.94
CA ALA A 114 0.70 9.29 2.60
C ALA A 114 1.96 8.42 2.59
N LEU A 115 2.16 7.70 1.49
CA LEU A 115 3.36 6.92 1.24
C LEU A 115 4.20 7.52 0.13
N TYR A 116 5.51 7.49 0.35
CA TYR A 116 6.50 8.04 -0.58
C TYR A 116 7.61 7.02 -0.80
N LYS A 117 8.23 7.09 -1.98
CA LYS A 117 9.43 6.33 -2.30
C LYS A 117 10.55 6.71 -1.33
N ALA A 118 11.17 5.70 -0.77
CA ALA A 118 12.29 5.84 0.13
C ALA A 118 13.35 4.76 -0.14
N THR A 119 14.59 5.05 0.22
CA THR A 119 15.70 4.11 0.14
C THR A 119 15.98 3.53 1.52
N VAL A 120 16.08 2.20 1.60
CA VAL A 120 16.40 1.52 2.86
C VAL A 120 17.85 1.79 3.24
N ILE A 121 18.08 2.34 4.41
CA ILE A 121 19.42 2.57 4.97
C ILE A 121 19.80 1.49 5.97
N SER A 122 18.82 1.04 6.76
CA SER A 122 19.04 0.03 7.79
C SER A 122 17.80 -0.82 8.01
N THR A 123 18.00 -2.12 8.24
CA THR A 123 16.90 -3.07 8.45
C THR A 123 16.57 -3.22 9.95
N PRO A 124 15.32 -3.59 10.27
CA PRO A 124 14.88 -3.88 11.64
C PRO A 124 15.80 -4.88 12.35
N ARG A 125 16.16 -5.99 11.67
CA ARG A 125 17.08 -7.01 12.21
C ARG A 125 18.45 -6.46 12.59
N LYS A 126 19.03 -5.60 11.74
CA LYS A 126 20.34 -5.00 12.02
C LYS A 126 20.29 -4.07 13.24
N ARG A 127 19.15 -3.42 13.45
CA ARG A 127 18.92 -2.51 14.58
C ARG A 127 18.45 -3.20 15.86
N LYS A 128 18.06 -4.48 15.78
CA LYS A 128 17.36 -5.20 16.85
C LYS A 128 16.08 -4.46 17.28
N SER A 129 15.40 -3.88 16.29
CA SER A 129 14.15 -3.13 16.43
C SER A 129 13.13 -3.64 15.40
N ASP A 130 11.90 -3.14 15.48
CA ASP A 130 10.82 -3.42 14.51
C ASP A 130 10.70 -2.33 13.43
N GLU A 131 11.77 -1.56 13.20
CA GLU A 131 11.73 -0.34 12.41
C GLU A 131 12.87 -0.28 11.38
N TYR A 132 12.54 0.16 10.17
CA TYR A 132 13.49 0.52 9.13
C TYR A 132 14.00 1.93 9.35
N LEU A 133 15.25 2.15 8.96
CA LEU A 133 15.74 3.50 8.70
C LEU A 133 15.68 3.76 7.21
N LEU A 134 15.00 4.83 6.81
CA LEU A 134 14.74 5.18 5.43
C LEU A 134 15.20 6.62 5.14
N GLU A 135 15.64 6.85 3.92
CA GLU A 135 15.83 8.19 3.34
C GLU A 135 14.75 8.40 2.27
N PHE A 136 13.89 9.39 2.48
CA PHE A 136 12.79 9.69 1.55
C PHE A 136 13.30 10.57 0.41
N ASP A 137 12.95 10.23 -0.83
CA ASP A 137 13.45 10.91 -2.04
C ASP A 137 12.98 12.38 -2.13
N ASP A 138 11.90 12.73 -1.43
CA ASP A 138 11.23 14.05 -1.48
C ASP A 138 11.53 14.93 -0.23
N ASP A 139 12.25 14.40 0.77
CA ASP A 139 12.49 15.08 2.07
C ASP A 139 13.86 15.79 2.12
N GLU A 140 14.36 16.35 1.00
CA GLU A 140 15.70 16.99 0.97
C GLU A 140 15.76 18.24 1.85
N GLU A 141 16.63 18.22 2.87
CA GLU A 141 16.89 19.33 3.79
C GLU A 141 18.39 19.65 3.81
N ASP A 142 18.76 20.92 3.58
CA ASP A 142 20.15 21.40 3.56
C ASP A 142 21.07 20.61 2.60
N GLY A 143 20.50 20.09 1.50
CA GLY A 143 21.22 19.28 0.51
C GLY A 143 21.49 17.83 0.93
N ALA A 144 20.80 17.33 1.96
CA ALA A 144 20.85 15.95 2.40
C ALA A 144 19.45 15.36 2.60
N LEU A 145 19.31 14.05 2.40
CA LEU A 145 18.09 13.34 2.75
C LEU A 145 18.16 12.91 4.23
N PRO A 146 17.29 13.40 5.11
CA PRO A 146 17.28 13.03 6.50
C PRO A 146 16.78 11.59 6.68
N GLN A 147 17.34 10.92 7.68
CA GLN A 147 17.02 9.54 7.98
C GLN A 147 15.81 9.47 8.91
N ARG A 148 14.74 8.83 8.44
CA ARG A 148 13.49 8.65 9.18
C ARG A 148 13.32 7.20 9.60
N THR A 149 12.81 7.01 10.82
CA THR A 149 12.52 5.67 11.34
C THR A 149 11.06 5.34 11.04
N VAL A 150 10.81 4.22 10.34
CA VAL A 150 9.47 3.79 9.94
C VAL A 150 9.26 2.32 10.35
N PRO A 151 8.16 1.98 11.04
CA PRO A 151 7.91 0.60 11.45
C PRO A 151 7.73 -0.34 10.25
N PHE A 152 8.16 -1.60 10.37
CA PHE A 152 8.16 -2.55 9.25
C PHE A 152 6.78 -2.72 8.61
N HIS A 153 5.71 -2.68 9.40
CA HIS A 153 4.33 -2.86 8.93
C HIS A 153 3.78 -1.64 8.17
N LYS A 154 4.58 -0.58 8.02
CA LYS A 154 4.28 0.62 7.21
C LYS A 154 5.21 0.74 5.99
N VAL A 155 5.97 -0.32 5.67
CA VAL A 155 6.88 -0.38 4.52
C VAL A 155 6.42 -1.51 3.60
N VAL A 156 6.25 -1.18 2.31
CA VAL A 156 5.86 -2.13 1.27
C VAL A 156 6.82 -2.08 0.08
N ALA A 157 6.74 -3.08 -0.78
CA ALA A 157 7.54 -3.12 -1.99
C ALA A 157 7.14 -1.98 -2.91
N LEU A 158 8.13 -1.34 -3.54
CA LEU A 158 7.85 -0.38 -4.60
C LEU A 158 7.25 -1.13 -5.81
N PRO A 159 6.05 -0.78 -6.27
CA PRO A 159 5.44 -1.42 -7.42
C PRO A 159 6.27 -1.17 -8.69
N GLU A 160 6.29 -2.15 -9.59
CA GLU A 160 6.98 -2.01 -10.88
C GLU A 160 6.35 -0.87 -11.70
N GLY A 161 7.18 0.05 -12.19
CA GLY A 161 6.70 1.21 -12.95
C GLY A 161 6.27 2.41 -12.11
N HIS A 162 6.48 2.41 -10.79
CA HIS A 162 6.19 3.56 -9.92
C HIS A 162 6.89 4.84 -10.41
N ARG A 163 6.10 5.91 -10.59
CA ARG A 163 6.49 7.24 -11.06
C ARG A 163 6.45 8.21 -9.88
N GLN A 164 7.58 8.81 -9.54
CA GLN A 164 7.68 9.83 -8.48
C GLN A 164 8.57 10.99 -8.92
#